data_AF-I9S7F6-F1
#
_entry.id   AF-I9S7F6-F1
#
_cell.length_a   1.000
_cell.length_b   1.000
_cell.length_c   1.000
_cell.angle_alpha   90.00
_cell.angle_beta   90.00
_cell.angle_gamma   90.00
#
_symmetry.space_group_name_H-M   'P 1'
#
loop_
_entity.id
_entity.type
_entity.pdbx_description
1 polymer ?
#
loop_
_entity_poly.entity_id
_entity_poly.type
_entity_poly.pdbx_seq_one_letter_code
_entity_poly.pdbx_strand_id
1 'polypeptide(L)'
;MEILDILTRESENTQQVYLYEEEGHWYAYERSAQLIKQLFKGLVKIKQFVNTTYDIILDRVEIDLGTLIEKCPITLCSDSEMMIEYPKS
;
A
#
# COMPACT_ATOMS: atom_id res chain seq x y z
N MET A 1 8.30 -9.10 4.79
CA MET A 1 7.77 -8.34 5.93
C MET A 1 6.62 -9.14 6.55
N GLU A 2 6.42 -9.13 7.87
CA GLU A 2 5.29 -9.83 8.49
C GLU A 2 4.01 -8.99 8.42
N ILE A 3 2.86 -9.65 8.27
CA ILE A 3 1.56 -8.97 8.11
C ILE A 3 1.16 -8.18 9.37
N LEU A 4 1.59 -8.64 10.54
CA LEU A 4 1.33 -7.96 11.82
C LEU A 4 2.07 -6.63 11.93
N ASP A 5 3.27 -6.53 11.37
CA ASP A 5 4.03 -5.28 11.32
C ASP A 5 3.32 -4.26 10.43
N ILE A 6 2.81 -4.71 9.28
CA ILE A 6 2.01 -3.88 8.36
C ILE A 6 0.77 -3.35 9.09
N LEU A 7 0.02 -4.22 9.77
CA LEU A 7 -1.18 -3.83 10.50
C LEU A 7 -0.91 -2.85 11.64
N THR A 8 0.13 -3.09 12.42
CA THR A 8 0.56 -2.17 13.49
C THR A 8 0.84 -0.78 12.90
N ARG A 9 1.62 -0.74 11.81
CA ARG A 9 2.00 0.51 11.14
C ARG A 9 0.80 1.24 10.54
N GLU A 10 -0.11 0.53 9.88
CA GLU A 10 -1.34 1.09 9.31
C GLU A 10 -2.28 1.63 10.39
N SER A 11 -2.28 1.04 11.60
CA SER A 11 -3.10 1.51 12.73
C SER A 11 -2.58 2.82 13.34
N GLU A 12 -1.25 3.00 13.41
CA GLU A 12 -0.61 4.20 13.97
C GLU A 12 -0.50 5.34 12.96
N ASN A 13 -0.48 5.00 11.67
CA ASN A 13 -0.22 5.94 10.60
C ASN A 13 -1.48 6.69 10.16
N THR A 14 -1.40 8.02 10.14
CA THR A 14 -2.53 8.89 9.83
C THR A 14 -2.48 9.52 8.44
N GLN A 15 -1.31 9.58 7.79
CA GLN A 15 -1.14 10.36 6.56
C GLN A 15 -0.15 9.80 5.52
N GLN A 16 0.66 8.80 5.86
CA GLN A 16 1.61 8.21 4.91
C GLN A 16 0.94 7.07 4.15
N VAL A 17 1.46 6.74 2.97
CA VAL A 17 1.01 5.56 2.22
C VAL A 17 2.21 4.63 2.06
N TYR A 18 2.03 3.39 2.51
CA TYR A 18 3.05 2.35 2.47
C TYR A 18 2.77 1.32 1.37
N LEU A 19 3.85 0.90 0.76
CA LEU A 19 3.90 -0.06 -0.33
C LEU A 19 4.94 -1.12 0.02
N TYR A 20 4.59 -2.37 -0.24
CA TYR A 20 5.42 -3.52 0.06
C TYR A 20 5.62 -4.33 -1.21
N GLU A 21 6.86 -4.74 -1.45
CA GLU A 21 7.19 -5.63 -2.55
C GLU A 21 6.90 -7.08 -2.13
N GLU A 22 6.15 -7.78 -2.98
CA GLU A 22 5.85 -9.21 -2.86
C GLU A 22 5.92 -9.84 -4.25
N GLU A 23 6.86 -10.78 -4.44
CA GLU A 23 7.00 -11.59 -5.66
C GLU A 23 7.12 -10.77 -6.97
N GLY A 24 7.76 -9.61 -6.93
CA GLY A 24 7.96 -8.69 -8.04
C GLY A 24 6.82 -7.68 -8.25
N HIS A 25 5.81 -7.70 -7.37
CA HIS A 25 4.66 -6.80 -7.42
C HIS A 25 4.62 -5.89 -6.18
N TRP A 26 4.05 -4.70 -6.35
CA TRP A 26 3.93 -3.73 -5.26
C TRP A 26 2.49 -3.65 -4.75
N TYR A 27 2.32 -3.78 -3.44
CA TYR A 27 1.03 -3.79 -2.79
C TYR A 27 0.94 -2.76 -1.67
N ALA A 28 -0.20 -2.09 -1.60
CA ALA A 28 -0.62 -1.34 -0.42
C ALA A 28 -1.70 -2.12 0.33
N TYR A 29 -1.71 -2.01 1.66
CA TYR A 29 -2.67 -2.69 2.53
C TYR A 29 -3.56 -1.70 3.27
N GLU A 30 -4.75 -2.14 3.68
CA GLU A 30 -5.68 -1.45 4.58
C GLU A 30 -5.89 0.04 4.22
N ARG A 31 -5.43 0.96 5.08
CA ARG A 31 -5.63 2.39 4.90
C ARG A 31 -4.84 2.91 3.70
N SER A 32 -3.60 2.48 3.53
CA SER A 32 -2.79 2.77 2.35
C SER A 32 -3.48 2.31 1.07
N ALA A 33 -4.13 1.15 1.07
CA ALA A 33 -4.90 0.65 -0.07
C ALA A 33 -6.10 1.56 -0.41
N GLN A 34 -6.83 2.04 0.60
CA GLN A 34 -7.94 2.98 0.41
C GLN A 34 -7.47 4.33 -0.14
N LEU A 35 -6.34 4.85 0.35
CA LEU A 35 -5.74 6.10 -0.12
C LEU A 35 -5.28 5.99 -1.58
N ILE A 36 -4.61 4.91 -1.94
CA ILE A 36 -4.22 4.62 -3.31
C ILE A 36 -5.45 4.53 -4.22
N LYS A 37 -6.52 3.86 -3.80
CA LYS A 37 -7.77 3.81 -4.57
C LYS A 37 -8.37 5.20 -4.83
N GLN A 38 -8.19 6.14 -3.90
CA GLN A 38 -8.62 7.53 -4.10
C GLN A 38 -7.71 8.27 -5.08
N LEU A 39 -6.39 8.13 -4.96
CA LEU A 39 -5.41 8.77 -5.85
C LEU A 39 -5.50 8.27 -7.30
N PHE A 40 -5.66 6.97 -7.46
CA PHE A 40 -5.71 6.28 -8.75
C PHE A 40 -7.14 5.84 -9.09
N LYS A 41 -8.11 6.70 -8.79
CA LYS A 41 -9.54 6.40 -8.96
C LYS A 41 -9.84 5.94 -10.38
N GLY A 42 -10.34 4.71 -10.51
CA GLY A 42 -10.68 4.09 -11.79
C GLY A 42 -9.54 3.31 -12.45
N LEU A 43 -8.31 3.43 -11.96
CA LEU A 43 -7.14 2.67 -12.46
C LEU A 43 -6.85 1.43 -11.61
N VAL A 44 -7.11 1.50 -10.31
CA VAL A 44 -6.84 0.41 -9.36
C VAL A 44 -8.11 -0.11 -8.69
N LYS A 45 -8.06 -1.34 -8.18
CA LYS A 45 -9.14 -1.99 -7.45
C LYS A 45 -8.61 -2.63 -6.18
N ILE A 46 -9.36 -2.47 -5.09
CA ILE A 46 -9.12 -3.22 -3.85
C ILE A 46 -9.51 -4.67 -4.07
N LYS A 47 -8.62 -5.57 -3.65
CA LYS A 47 -8.82 -7.02 -3.59
C LYS A 47 -8.70 -7.45 -2.14
N GLN A 48 -9.50 -8.41 -1.72
CA GLN A 48 -9.35 -9.02 -0.40
C GLN A 48 -8.24 -10.07 -0.45
N PHE A 49 -7.34 -10.03 0.52
CA PHE A 49 -6.28 -10.98 0.74
C PHE A 49 -6.54 -11.70 2.06
N VAL A 50 -6.62 -13.02 2.00
CA VAL A 50 -6.81 -13.86 3.18
C VAL A 50 -5.45 -14.34 3.66
N ASN A 51 -5.05 -13.90 4.85
CA ASN A 51 -3.87 -14.42 5.50
C ASN A 51 -4.25 -15.65 6.33
N THR A 52 -3.89 -16.83 5.86
CA THR A 52 -4.22 -18.11 6.50
C THR A 52 -3.46 -18.36 7.79
N THR A 53 -2.34 -17.66 8.03
CA THR A 53 -1.53 -17.81 9.25
C THR A 53 -2.25 -17.24 10.45
N TYR A 54 -2.92 -16.10 10.28
CA TYR A 54 -3.64 -15.39 11.35
C TYR A 54 -5.16 -15.42 11.20
N ASP A 55 -5.67 -16.07 10.14
CA ASP A 55 -7.11 -16.14 9.79
C ASP A 55 -7.77 -14.75 9.69
N ILE A 56 -7.06 -13.82 9.06
CA ILE A 56 -7.52 -12.44 8.85
C ILE A 56 -7.72 -12.14 7.38
N ILE A 57 -8.70 -11.29 7.08
CA ILE A 57 -8.97 -10.78 5.73
C ILE A 57 -8.52 -9.33 5.69
N LEU A 58 -7.72 -9.00 4.69
CA LEU A 58 -7.14 -7.67 4.51
C LEU A 58 -7.52 -7.10 3.17
N ASP A 59 -7.74 -5.79 3.13
CA ASP A 59 -7.87 -5.08 1.87
C ASP A 59 -6.47 -4.80 1.32
N ARG A 60 -6.21 -5.18 0.07
CA ARG A 60 -4.95 -4.84 -0.62
C ARG A 60 -5.19 -4.29 -2.02
N VAL A 61 -4.29 -3.44 -2.49
CA VAL A 61 -4.28 -2.90 -3.85
C VAL A 61 -2.92 -3.16 -4.47
N GLU A 62 -2.92 -3.71 -5.68
CA GLU A 62 -1.74 -3.84 -6.52
C GLU A 62 -1.53 -2.56 -7.31
N ILE A 63 -0.28 -2.09 -7.38
CA ILE A 63 0.06 -0.80 -7.95
C ILE A 63 1.21 -0.96 -8.93
N ASP A 64 1.03 -0.37 -10.10
CA ASP A 64 2.11 -0.23 -11.08
C ASP A 64 3.05 0.90 -10.63
N LEU A 65 4.32 0.54 -10.40
CA LEU A 65 5.33 1.46 -9.90
C LEU A 65 5.59 2.63 -10.87
N GLY A 66 5.51 2.39 -12.19
CA GLY A 66 5.68 3.43 -13.19
C GLY A 66 4.63 4.53 -13.04
N THR A 67 3.36 4.13 -12.93
CA THR A 67 2.24 5.05 -12.73
C THR A 67 2.34 5.79 -11.38
N LEU A 68 2.89 5.13 -10.36
CA LEU A 68 3.08 5.70 -9.03
C LEU A 68 4.13 6.80 -9.00
N ILE A 69 5.32 6.52 -9.56
CA ILE A 69 6.46 7.44 -9.61
C ILE A 69 6.10 8.73 -10.37
N GLU A 70 5.30 8.62 -11.44
CA GLU A 70 4.87 9.78 -12.23
C GLU A 70 3.91 10.71 -11.47
N LYS A 71 3.17 10.20 -10.49
CA LYS A 71 2.07 10.93 -9.83
C LYS A 71 2.34 11.35 -8.40
N CYS A 72 3.22 10.64 -7.68
CA CYS A 72 3.39 10.83 -6.25
C CYS A 72 4.87 10.99 -5.87
N PRO A 73 5.21 11.94 -4.98
CA PRO A 73 6.55 12.06 -4.44
C PRO A 73 6.85 10.88 -3.52
N ILE A 74 7.94 10.17 -3.82
CA ILE A 74 8.45 9.07 -3.00
C ILE A 74 9.32 9.66 -1.88
N THR A 75 8.98 9.33 -0.64
CA THR A 75 9.69 9.79 0.56
C THR A 75 10.66 8.75 1.11
N LEU A 76 10.40 7.46 0.84
CA LEU A 76 11.32 6.37 1.13
C LEU A 76 11.22 5.32 0.02
N CYS A 77 12.37 4.85 -0.45
CA CYS A 77 12.48 3.80 -1.46
C CYS A 77 13.55 2.82 -1.01
N SER A 78 13.16 1.60 -0.69
CA SER A 78 14.05 0.47 -0.42
C SER A 78 13.71 -0.70 -1.35
N ASP A 79 14.49 -1.78 -1.28
CA ASP A 79 14.29 -2.96 -2.13
C ASP A 79 12.95 -3.68 -1.85
N SER A 80 12.40 -3.54 -0.64
CA SER A 80 11.19 -4.26 -0.22
C SER A 80 10.05 -3.35 0.26
N GLU A 81 10.31 -2.05 0.42
CA GLU A 81 9.35 -1.09 0.95
C GLU A 81 9.45 0.25 0.23
N MET A 82 8.31 0.88 0.03
CA MET A 82 8.23 2.23 -0.49
C MET A 82 7.20 3.03 0.28
N MET A 83 7.50 4.30 0.51
CA MET A 83 6.62 5.24 1.18
C MET A 83 6.39 6.43 0.27
N ILE A 84 5.13 6.78 0.05
CA ILE A 84 4.75 7.98 -0.68
C ILE A 84 4.05 8.95 0.26
N GLU A 85 4.26 10.24 0.01
CA GLU A 85 3.48 11.27 0.67
C GLU A 85 2.14 11.41 -0.06
N TYR A 86 1.03 11.26 0.66
CA TYR A 86 -0.28 11.53 0.09
C TYR A 86 -0.36 13.03 -0.21
N PRO A 87 -0.59 13.44 -1.48
CA PRO A 87 -0.64 14.86 -1.83
C PRO A 87 -1.75 15.54 -1.04
N LYS A 88 -1.37 16.52 -0.23
CA LYS A 88 -2.32 17.39 0.49
C LYS A 88 -3.06 18.21 -0.58
N SER A 89 -4.38 18.00 -0.69
CA SER A 89 -5.26 18.85 -1.51
C SER A 89 -5.25 20.29 -1.04
#